data_AF-A0A3R7DBN4-F1
#
_entry.id   AF-A0A3R7DBN4-F1
#
_cell.length_a   1.000
_cell.length_b   1.000
_cell.length_c   1.000
_cell.angle_alpha   90.00
_cell.angle_beta   90.00
_cell.angle_gamma   90.00
#
_symmetry.space_group_name_H-M   'P 1'
#
loop_
_entity.id
_entity.type
_entity.pdbx_description
1 polymer ?
#
loop_
_entity_poly.entity_id
_entity_poly.type
_entity_poly.pdbx_seq_one_letter_code
_entity_poly.pdbx_strand_id
1 'polypeptide(L)' 'MEKVFGYVRNMQSYVVIKCPKCKGFLIAETNQKTKICPYCGVRITVNKAEKLAYADNVNEALTILKFLKMKRAEEKRQSH' A
#
# COMPACT_ATOMS: atom_id res chain seq x y z
N MET A 1 19.31 -5.90 -14.53
CA MET A 1 18.73 -5.70 -13.18
C MET A 1 18.99 -4.27 -12.77
N GLU A 2 18.04 -3.69 -12.03
CA GLU A 2 18.15 -2.43 -11.29
C GLU A 2 17.85 -1.12 -12.04
N LYS A 3 16.77 -0.48 -11.57
CA LYS A 3 16.57 0.99 -11.45
C LYS A 3 16.14 1.72 -12.73
N VAL A 4 14.86 1.56 -13.08
CA VAL A 4 14.11 2.60 -13.81
C VAL A 4 13.01 3.12 -12.89
N PHE A 5 13.32 4.08 -12.03
CA PHE A 5 12.34 5.04 -11.49
C PHE A 5 13.13 6.29 -11.05
N GLY A 6 13.77 6.91 -12.04
CA GLY A 6 14.40 8.22 -11.90
C GLY A 6 13.35 9.32 -11.87
N TYR A 7 13.28 10.01 -10.73
CA TYR A 7 12.96 11.42 -10.54
C TYR A 7 12.05 12.12 -11.57
N VAL A 8 10.74 12.11 -11.30
CA VAL A 8 9.84 13.20 -11.73
C VAL A 8 8.91 13.55 -10.57
N ARG A 9 9.14 14.74 -10.00
CA ARG A 9 8.28 15.55 -9.12
C ARG A 9 7.41 14.83 -8.08
N ASN A 10 7.85 14.97 -6.82
CA ASN A 10 7.06 15.14 -5.61
C ASN A 10 5.58 15.54 -5.84
N MET A 11 4.68 14.56 -6.03
CA MET A 11 3.25 14.71 -5.73
C MET A 11 2.54 13.40 -5.36
N GLN A 12 3.30 12.30 -5.18
CA GLN A 12 2.79 11.04 -4.65
C GLN A 12 2.46 11.20 -3.16
N SER A 13 1.27 11.72 -2.90
CA SER A 13 0.78 12.01 -1.55
C SER A 13 0.38 10.73 -0.81
N TYR A 14 0.14 9.64 -1.55
CA TYR A 14 -0.37 8.38 -1.01
C TYR A 14 0.54 7.21 -1.37
N VAL A 15 0.60 6.25 -0.45
CA VAL A 15 1.32 4.98 -0.61
C VAL A 15 0.44 3.85 -0.10
N VAL A 16 0.31 2.80 -0.90
CA VAL A 16 -0.36 1.57 -0.48
C VAL A 16 0.67 0.68 0.18
N ILE A 17 0.46 0.39 1.46
CA ILE A 17 1.35 -0.45 2.26
C ILE A 17 0.62 -1.72 2.70
N LYS A 18 1.41 -2.76 2.99
CA LYS A 18 0.93 -3.99 3.60
C LYS A 18 1.18 -3.99 5.10
N CYS A 19 0.14 -4.32 5.87
CA CYS A 19 0.28 -4.49 7.30
C CYS A 19 1.15 -5.73 7.60
N PRO A 20 2.24 -5.61 8.37
CA PRO A 20 3.10 -6.74 8.71
C PRO A 20 2.40 -7.78 9.61
N LYS A 21 1.38 -7.35 10.38
CA LYS A 21 0.66 -8.22 11.33
C LYS A 21 -0.48 -8.99 10.66
N CYS A 22 -1.50 -8.28 10.15
CA CYS A 22 -2.68 -8.92 9.56
C CYS A 22 -2.56 -9.17 8.05
N LYS A 23 -1.46 -8.76 7.41
CA LYS A 23 -1.25 -8.82 5.97
C LYS A 23 -2.29 -8.03 5.17
N GLY A 24 -3.10 -7.19 5.80
CA GLY A 24 -4.10 -6.34 5.14
C GLY A 24 -3.45 -5.22 4.34
N PHE A 25 -4.10 -4.79 3.26
CA PHE A 25 -3.66 -3.65 2.46
C PHE A 25 -4.31 -2.37 2.97
N LEU A 26 -3.55 -1.29 3.07
CA LEU A 26 -4.05 0.01 3.52
C LEU A 26 -3.32 1.16 2.82
N ILE A 27 -3.99 2.30 2.71
CA ILE A 27 -3.44 3.52 2.14
C ILE A 27 -2.90 4.39 3.28
N ALA A 28 -1.63 4.79 3.18
CA ALA A 28 -1.00 5.77 4.05
C ALA A 28 -0.63 7.01 3.23
N GLU A 29 -0.53 8.16 3.89
CA GLU A 29 0.08 9.33 3.25
C GLU A 29 1.61 9.22 3.34
N THR A 30 2.31 9.66 2.31
CA THR A 30 3.79 9.61 2.27
C THR A 30 4.44 10.50 3.33
N ASN A 31 3.74 11.56 3.75
CA ASN A 31 4.16 12.46 4.81
C ASN A 31 3.92 11.91 6.24
N GLN A 32 3.11 10.86 6.39
CA GLN A 32 2.84 10.27 7.71
C GLN A 32 3.98 9.33 8.12
N LYS A 33 4.55 9.55 9.33
CA LYS A 33 5.58 8.66 9.89
C LYS A 33 5.01 7.30 10.28
N THR A 34 3.83 7.31 10.90
CA THR A 34 3.17 6.11 11.41
C THR A 34 1.69 6.11 11.08
N LYS A 35 1.14 4.94 10.76
CA LYS A 35 -0.28 4.74 10.52
C LYS A 35 -0.79 3.58 11.37
N ILE A 36 -1.94 3.76 12.00
CA ILE A 36 -2.63 2.68 12.72
C ILE A 36 -3.39 1.83 11.68
N CYS A 37 -3.19 0.52 11.73
CA CYS A 37 -3.92 -0.39 10.88
C CYS A 37 -5.39 -0.46 11.33
N PRO A 38 -6.37 -0.06 10.49
CA PRO A 38 -7.79 -0.09 10.87
C PRO A 38 -8.33 -1.52 11.07
N TYR A 39 -7.60 -2.54 10.60
CA TYR A 39 -8.02 -3.94 10.70
C TYR A 39 -7.60 -4.62 12.01
N CYS A 40 -6.42 -4.30 12.55
CA CYS A 40 -5.86 -5.03 13.69
C CYS A 40 -5.30 -4.13 14.80
N GLY A 41 -5.42 -2.80 14.64
CA GLY A 41 -4.97 -1.81 15.62
C GLY A 41 -3.45 -1.64 15.73
N VAL A 42 -2.63 -2.40 14.98
CA VAL A 42 -1.17 -2.27 15.08
C VAL A 42 -0.70 -0.93 14.53
N ARG A 43 0.23 -0.29 15.24
CA ARG A 43 0.91 0.93 14.77
C ARG A 43 2.03 0.54 13.80
N ILE A 44 1.88 0.93 12.54
CA ILE A 44 2.81 0.63 11.46
C ILE A 44 3.66 1.87 11.19
N THR A 45 4.97 1.71 11.10
CA THR A 45 5.86 2.78 10.61
C THR A 45 5.83 2.75 9.09
N VAL A 46 5.30 3.80 8.45
CA VAL A 46 5.08 3.84 6.99
C VAL A 46 6.39 3.65 6.23
N ASN A 47 7.48 4.23 6.72
CA ASN A 47 8.79 4.08 6.07
C ASN A 47 9.35 2.64 6.13
N LYS A 48 9.04 1.89 7.21
CA LYS A 48 9.49 0.50 7.39
C LYS A 48 8.51 -0.53 6.81
N ALA A 49 7.32 -0.11 6.40
CA ALA A 49 6.32 -0.99 5.85
C ALA A 49 6.68 -1.42 4.42
N GLU A 50 6.19 -2.59 4.01
CA GLU A 50 6.28 -3.03 2.62
C GLU A 50 5.38 -2.13 1.76
N LYS A 51 6.01 -1.29 0.93
CA LYS A 51 5.37 -0.34 0.02
C LYS A 51 5.06 -1.07 -1.29
N LEU A 52 3.79 -1.20 -1.61
CA LEU A 52 3.32 -1.95 -2.78
C LEU A 52 3.13 -1.06 -4.01
N ALA A 53 2.65 0.16 -3.79
CA ALA A 53 2.39 1.13 -4.84
C ALA A 53 2.36 2.54 -4.26
N TYR A 54 2.60 3.53 -5.11
CA TYR A 54 2.40 4.94 -4.79
C TYR A 54 1.25 5.48 -5.63
N ALA A 55 0.64 6.56 -5.15
CA ALA A 55 -0.45 7.23 -5.82
C ALA A 55 -0.41 8.73 -5.56
N ASP A 56 -0.77 9.51 -6.57
CA ASP A 56 -0.82 10.97 -6.47
C ASP A 56 -2.10 11.46 -5.79
N ASN A 57 -3.19 10.70 -5.90
CA ASN A 57 -4.49 11.07 -5.35
C ASN A 57 -5.20 9.89 -4.65
N VAL A 58 -6.22 10.21 -3.84
CA VAL A 58 -6.98 9.20 -3.07
C VAL A 58 -7.69 8.21 -3.98
N ASN A 59 -8.25 8.67 -5.10
CA ASN A 59 -9.02 7.82 -6.02
C ASN A 59 -8.13 6.74 -6.65
N GLU A 60 -6.95 7.11 -7.10
CA GLU A 60 -5.95 6.19 -7.64
C GLU A 60 -5.49 5.20 -6.56
N ALA A 61 -5.20 5.68 -5.35
CA ALA A 61 -4.84 4.81 -4.22
C ALA A 61 -5.96 3.80 -3.89
N LEU A 62 -7.23 4.22 -3.96
CA LEU A 62 -8.39 3.34 -3.75
C LEU A 62 -8.54 2.32 -4.88
N THR A 63 -8.33 2.71 -6.13
CA THR A 63 -8.36 1.80 -7.28
C THR A 63 -7.29 0.72 -7.14
N ILE A 64 -6.06 1.11 -6.81
CA ILE A 64 -4.96 0.18 -6.54
C ILE A 64 -5.29 -0.73 -5.35
N LEU A 65 -5.83 -0.17 -4.26
CA LEU A 65 -6.20 -0.95 -3.08
C LEU A 65 -7.28 -2.00 -3.40
N LYS A 66 -8.31 -1.64 -4.18
CA LYS A 66 -9.36 -2.56 -4.62
C LYS A 66 -8.77 -3.67 -5.49
N PHE A 67 -7.95 -3.31 -6.48
CA PHE A 67 -7.29 -4.26 -7.36
C PHE A 67 -6.43 -5.26 -6.58
N LEU A 68 -5.62 -4.80 -5.61
CA LEU A 68 -4.80 -5.67 -4.76
C LEU A 68 -5.65 -6.62 -3.90
N LYS A 69 -6.79 -6.15 -3.38
CA LYS A 69 -7.73 -7.00 -2.62
C LYS A 69 -8.35 -8.07 -3.52
N MET A 70 -8.78 -7.70 -4.73
CA MET A 70 -9.37 -8.63 -5.70
C MET A 70 -8.35 -9.67 -6.14
N LYS A 71 -7.14 -9.25 -6.52
CA LYS A 71 -6.05 -10.16 -6.90
C LYS A 71 -5.75 -11.17 -5.80
N ARG A 72 -5.65 -10.73 -4.55
CA ARG A 72 -5.45 -11.64 -3.41
C ARG A 72 -6.61 -12.60 -3.19
N ALA A 73 -7.84 -12.18 -3.45
CA ALA A 73 -9.02 -13.04 -3.35
C ALA A 73 -9.04 -14.09 -4.47
N GLU A 74 -8.63 -13.72 -5.68
CA GLU A 74 -8.51 -14.62 -6.82
C GLU A 74 -7.37 -15.64 -6.63
N GLU A 75 -6.19 -15.21 -6.19
CA GLU A 75 -5.07 -16.10 -5.85
C GLU A 75 -5.48 -17.15 -4.80
N LYS A 76 -6.32 -16.77 -3.83
CA LYS A 76 -6.88 -17.73 -2.86
C LYS A 76 -7.85 -18.74 -3.48
N ARG A 77 -8.61 -18.34 -4.51
CA ARG A 77 -9.55 -19.23 -5.21
C ARG A 77 -8.84 -20.25 -6.09
N GLN A 78 -7.69 -19.89 -6.67
CA GLN A 78 -6.90 -20.78 -7.53
C GLN A 78 -6.07 -21.81 -6.75
N SER A 79 -6.00 -21.70 -5.43
CA SER A 79 -5.24 -22.62 -4.57
C SER A 79 -6.12 -23.68 -3.89
N HIS A 80 -7.36 -23.85 -4.34
CA HIS A 80 -8.33 -24.85 -3.86
C HIS A 80 -8.84 -25.70 -5.03
#